data_AF-A0ABD0PPL8-F1
#
_entry.id   AF-A0ABD0PPL8-F1
#
_cell.length_a   1.000
_cell.length_b   1.000
_cell.length_c   1.000
_cell.angle_alpha   90.00
_cell.angle_beta   90.00
_cell.angle_gamma   90.00
#
_symmetry.space_group_name_H-M   'P 1'
#
loop_
_entity.id
_entity.type
_entity.pdbx_description
1 polymer ?
#
loop_
_entity_poly.entity_id
_entity_poly.type
_entity_poly.pdbx_seq_one_letter_code
_entity_poly.pdbx_strand_id
1 'polypeptide(L)'
;ELISQVGMDLIPDSSHQERLRQYAEISLLPVLVEQGWCSLVPELLASPEHDYREKALRTLLAMMAQCQTQYKQNPALTASLSELQKQYQELVLTEQDVGEQDGYFGEILALVDSMVVKMQQ
;
A
#
# COMPACT_ATOMS: atom_id res chain seq x y z
N GLU A 1 25.76 10.64 14.82
CA GLU A 1 26.04 10.27 13.42
C GLU A 1 24.71 10.12 12.71
N LEU A 2 24.50 10.92 11.65
CA LEU A 2 23.34 10.85 10.77
C LEU A 2 23.54 9.68 9.82
N ILE A 3 22.62 8.72 9.79
CA ILE A 3 22.48 7.81 8.65
C ILE A 3 21.19 8.21 7.95
N SER A 4 21.29 9.29 7.16
CA SER A 4 20.43 9.51 6.01
C SER A 4 21.00 8.64 4.89
N GLN A 5 20.39 7.48 4.64
CA GLN A 5 20.61 6.73 3.40
C GLN A 5 19.46 7.02 2.44
N VAL A 6 19.41 8.28 1.99
CA VAL A 6 18.78 8.61 0.72
C VAL A 6 19.67 8.05 -0.39
N GLY A 7 19.13 7.13 -1.17
CA GLY A 7 19.50 6.86 -2.57
C GLY A 7 21.00 6.77 -2.88
N MET A 8 21.61 5.62 -2.63
CA MET A 8 22.69 5.17 -3.51
C MET A 8 22.05 4.27 -4.57
N ASP A 9 22.04 4.75 -5.81
CA ASP A 9 21.84 3.95 -7.01
C ASP A 9 22.78 2.74 -6.97
N LEU A 10 22.27 1.61 -6.48
CA LEU A 10 22.98 0.34 -6.49
C LEU A 10 23.06 -0.08 -7.95
N ILE A 11 24.25 0.03 -8.55
CA ILE A 11 24.60 -0.75 -9.73
C ILE A 11 24.14 -2.18 -9.43
N PRO A 12 23.22 -2.77 -10.22
CA PRO A 12 22.72 -4.10 -9.94
C PRO A 12 23.91 -5.05 -9.94
N ASP A 13 24.35 -5.50 -8.76
CA ASP A 13 25.23 -6.66 -8.67
C ASP A 13 24.52 -7.81 -9.41
N SER A 14 25.30 -8.67 -10.05
CA SER A 14 24.85 -9.93 -10.63
C SER A 14 23.85 -10.69 -9.75
N SER A 15 23.99 -10.65 -8.41
CA SER A 15 23.05 -11.22 -7.45
C SER A 15 21.66 -10.53 -7.45
N HIS A 16 21.59 -9.23 -7.70
CA HIS A 16 20.34 -8.48 -7.83
C HIS A 16 19.63 -8.82 -9.15
N GLN A 17 20.37 -8.86 -10.25
CA GLN A 17 19.80 -9.24 -11.55
C GLN A 17 19.27 -10.67 -11.54
N GLU A 18 19.99 -11.58 -10.89
CA GLU A 18 19.57 -12.97 -10.76
C GLU A 18 18.30 -13.10 -9.90
N ARG A 19 18.17 -12.36 -8.79
CA ARG A 19 16.91 -12.32 -8.01
C ARG A 19 15.73 -11.83 -8.83
N LEU A 20 15.91 -10.79 -9.64
CA LEU A 20 14.84 -10.28 -10.50
C LEU A 20 14.42 -11.33 -11.55
N ARG A 21 15.37 -12.09 -12.12
CA ARG A 21 15.04 -13.21 -13.01
C ARG A 21 14.20 -14.27 -12.28
N GLN A 22 14.62 -14.69 -11.10
CA GLN A 22 13.91 -15.69 -10.30
C GLN A 22 12.50 -15.23 -9.91
N TYR A 23 12.32 -13.96 -9.56
CA TYR A 23 10.98 -13.41 -9.26
C TYR A 23 10.08 -13.36 -10.49
N ALA A 24 10.64 -13.11 -11.67
CA ALA A 24 9.88 -13.09 -12.92
C ALA A 24 9.43 -14.49 -13.38
N GLU A 25 10.09 -15.56 -12.93
CA GLU A 25 9.70 -16.94 -13.23
C GLU A 25 8.42 -17.39 -12.51
N ILE A 26 8.01 -16.68 -11.45
CA ILE A 26 6.84 -17.05 -10.64
C ILE A 26 5.70 -16.06 -10.88
N SER A 27 4.58 -16.57 -11.40
CA SER A 27 3.33 -15.80 -11.42
C SER A 27 2.68 -15.83 -10.04
N LEU A 28 3.11 -14.92 -9.16
CA LEU A 28 2.66 -14.88 -7.76
C LEU A 28 1.19 -14.50 -7.61
N LEU A 29 0.72 -13.50 -8.38
CA LEU A 29 -0.62 -12.92 -8.19
C LEU A 29 -1.76 -13.94 -8.31
N PRO A 30 -1.82 -14.84 -9.32
CA PRO A 30 -2.84 -15.88 -9.39
C PRO A 30 -2.88 -16.78 -8.15
N VAL A 31 -1.70 -17.19 -7.65
CA VAL A 31 -1.58 -18.05 -6.46
C VAL A 31 -2.12 -17.35 -5.21
N LEU A 32 -1.85 -16.05 -5.05
CA LEU A 32 -2.40 -15.27 -3.94
C LEU A 32 -3.93 -15.16 -4.02
N VAL A 33 -4.48 -14.96 -5.22
CA VAL A 33 -5.94 -14.91 -5.43
C VAL A 33 -6.58 -16.25 -5.04
N GLU A 34 -5.99 -17.37 -5.49
CA GLU A 34 -6.46 -18.73 -5.13
C GLU A 34 -6.39 -18.98 -3.61
N GLN A 35 -5.41 -18.40 -2.93
CA GLN A 35 -5.27 -18.47 -1.47
C GLN A 35 -6.16 -17.48 -0.71
N GLY A 36 -7.06 -16.76 -1.39
CA GLY A 36 -8.06 -15.89 -0.76
C GLY A 36 -7.52 -14.52 -0.33
N TRP A 37 -6.37 -14.10 -0.84
CA TRP A 37 -5.74 -12.83 -0.42
C TRP A 37 -6.58 -11.60 -0.75
N CYS A 38 -7.44 -11.66 -1.77
CA CYS A 38 -8.40 -10.59 -2.08
C CYS A 38 -9.39 -10.31 -0.91
N SER A 39 -9.62 -11.27 -0.02
CA SER A 39 -10.45 -11.06 1.19
C SER A 39 -9.60 -10.73 2.41
N LEU A 40 -8.45 -11.38 2.57
CA LEU A 40 -7.59 -11.25 3.75
C LEU A 40 -6.90 -9.89 3.86
N VAL A 41 -6.40 -9.35 2.74
CA VAL A 41 -5.64 -8.08 2.77
C VAL A 41 -6.50 -6.89 3.23
N PRO A 42 -7.76 -6.72 2.79
CA PRO A 42 -8.65 -5.70 3.33
C PRO A 42 -8.80 -5.72 4.86
N GLU A 43 -8.79 -6.90 5.49
CA GLU A 43 -8.96 -7.02 6.95
C GLU A 43 -7.81 -6.37 7.71
N LEU A 44 -6.62 -6.31 7.12
CA LEU A 44 -5.44 -5.68 7.73
C LEU A 44 -5.61 -4.16 7.89
N LEU A 45 -6.55 -3.52 7.19
CA LEU A 45 -6.84 -2.09 7.39
C LEU A 45 -7.44 -1.80 8.78
N ALA A 46 -7.97 -2.81 9.47
CA ALA A 46 -8.50 -2.67 10.82
C ALA A 46 -7.43 -2.65 11.92
N SER A 47 -6.17 -2.98 11.59
CA SER A 47 -5.04 -2.89 12.53
C SER A 47 -4.90 -1.46 13.08
N PRO A 48 -4.51 -1.25 14.34
CA PRO A 48 -4.17 0.08 14.86
C PRO A 48 -2.79 0.58 14.38
N GLU A 49 -1.94 -0.30 13.85
CA GLU A 49 -0.59 0.03 13.40
C GLU A 49 -0.58 0.64 11.99
N HIS A 50 0.01 1.83 11.85
CA HIS A 50 0.11 2.53 10.57
C HIS A 50 0.91 1.76 9.51
N ASP A 51 2.00 1.11 9.91
CA ASP A 51 2.83 0.27 9.04
C ASP A 51 2.04 -0.89 8.40
N TYR A 52 1.13 -1.51 9.17
CA TYR A 52 0.28 -2.59 8.64
C TYR A 52 -0.73 -2.05 7.65
N ARG A 53 -1.35 -0.90 7.95
CA ARG A 53 -2.29 -0.24 7.02
C ARG A 53 -1.59 0.18 5.73
N GLU A 54 -0.39 0.74 5.80
CA GLU A 54 0.40 1.11 4.64
C GLU A 54 0.70 -0.12 3.76
N LYS A 55 1.22 -1.19 4.36
CA LYS A 55 1.51 -2.46 3.65
C LYS A 55 0.25 -3.06 3.04
N ALA A 56 -0.87 -3.00 3.75
CA ALA A 56 -2.16 -3.44 3.23
C ALA A 56 -2.59 -2.62 2.01
N LEU A 57 -2.56 -1.28 2.09
CA LEU A 57 -2.91 -0.40 0.97
C LEU A 57 -2.03 -0.64 -0.27
N ARG A 58 -0.71 -0.78 -0.09
CA ARG A 58 0.21 -1.12 -1.19
C ARG A 58 -0.13 -2.48 -1.81
N THR A 59 -0.47 -3.46 -0.99
CA THR A 59 -0.87 -4.80 -1.44
C THR A 59 -2.20 -4.77 -2.20
N LEU A 60 -3.20 -4.04 -1.70
CA LEU A 60 -4.49 -3.84 -2.38
C LEU A 60 -4.28 -3.19 -3.76
N LEU A 61 -3.41 -2.18 -3.86
CA LEU A 61 -3.07 -1.54 -5.13
C LEU A 61 -2.41 -2.53 -6.12
N ALA A 62 -1.46 -3.32 -5.64
CA ALA A 62 -0.75 -4.31 -6.45
C ALA A 62 -1.69 -5.43 -6.95
N MET A 63 -2.67 -5.81 -6.12
CA MET A 63 -3.63 -6.87 -6.43
C MET A 63 -4.87 -6.37 -7.18
N MET A 64 -5.03 -5.06 -7.35
CA MET A 64 -6.25 -4.44 -7.92
C MET A 64 -6.68 -5.09 -9.23
N ALA A 65 -5.75 -5.36 -10.16
CA ALA A 65 -6.08 -5.95 -11.46
C ALA A 65 -6.76 -7.32 -11.36
N GLN A 66 -6.47 -8.11 -10.33
CA GLN A 66 -7.04 -9.44 -10.12
C GLN A 66 -8.22 -9.44 -9.14
N CYS A 67 -8.21 -8.54 -8.16
CA CYS A 67 -9.18 -8.50 -7.07
C CYS A 67 -10.28 -7.44 -7.25
N GLN A 68 -10.28 -6.64 -8.34
CA GLN A 68 -11.15 -5.48 -8.52
C GLN A 68 -12.63 -5.78 -8.24
N THR A 69 -13.17 -6.86 -8.82
CA THR A 69 -14.58 -7.24 -8.65
C THR A 69 -14.91 -7.49 -7.17
N GLN A 70 -14.06 -8.23 -6.46
CA GLN A 70 -14.28 -8.56 -5.06
C GLN A 70 -14.14 -7.33 -4.16
N TYR A 71 -13.15 -6.46 -4.44
CA TYR A 71 -12.98 -5.20 -3.72
C TYR A 71 -14.19 -4.30 -3.89
N LYS A 72 -14.67 -4.08 -5.13
CA LYS A 72 -15.86 -3.24 -5.41
C LYS A 72 -17.14 -3.79 -4.77
N GLN A 73 -17.24 -5.11 -4.58
CA GLN A 73 -18.36 -5.76 -3.91
C GLN A 73 -18.24 -5.77 -2.38
N ASN A 74 -17.12 -5.28 -1.82
CA ASN A 74 -16.87 -5.24 -0.39
C ASN A 74 -17.22 -3.85 0.20
N PRO A 75 -18.41 -3.68 0.80
CA PRO A 75 -18.79 -2.40 1.41
C PRO A 75 -17.95 -2.05 2.63
N ALA A 76 -17.43 -3.04 3.37
CA ALA A 76 -16.56 -2.81 4.51
C ALA A 76 -15.24 -2.18 4.08
N LEU A 77 -14.64 -2.64 2.97
CA LEU A 77 -13.45 -2.02 2.40
C LEU A 77 -13.71 -0.55 2.00
N THR A 78 -14.84 -0.27 1.36
CA THR A 78 -15.20 1.10 0.96
C THR A 78 -15.36 2.02 2.18
N ALA A 79 -16.01 1.53 3.25
CA ALA A 79 -16.15 2.25 4.50
C ALA A 79 -14.79 2.50 5.18
N SER A 80 -13.94 1.47 5.26
CA SER A 80 -12.59 1.59 5.84
C SER A 80 -11.73 2.59 5.09
N LEU A 81 -11.74 2.58 3.75
CA LEU A 81 -11.00 3.56 2.95
C LEU A 81 -11.48 5.00 3.20
N SER A 82 -12.80 5.19 3.30
CA SER A 82 -13.38 6.52 3.58
C SER A 82 -13.01 7.04 4.96
N GLU A 83 -12.94 6.15 5.97
CA GLU A 83 -12.54 6.50 7.33
C GLU A 83 -11.04 6.81 7.40
N LEU A 84 -10.21 5.95 6.81
CA LEU A 84 -8.76 6.15 6.75
C LEU A 84 -8.40 7.44 6.02
N GLN A 85 -9.13 7.80 4.96
CA GLN A 85 -8.90 9.05 4.23
C GLN A 85 -9.04 10.26 5.16
N LYS A 86 -10.12 10.33 5.96
CA LYS A 86 -10.31 11.42 6.93
C LYS A 86 -9.23 11.40 8.01
N GLN A 87 -8.94 10.23 8.57
CA GLN A 87 -7.94 10.08 9.61
C GLN A 87 -6.55 10.56 9.17
N TYR A 88 -6.10 10.15 7.97
CA TYR A 88 -4.78 10.55 7.48
C TYR A 88 -4.74 12.01 7.02
N GLN A 89 -5.85 12.58 6.54
CA GLN A 89 -5.95 14.03 6.32
C GLN A 89 -5.69 14.81 7.60
N GLU A 90 -6.29 14.42 8.73
CA GLU A 90 -6.07 15.07 10.03
C GLU A 90 -4.62 14.91 10.54
N LEU A 91 -4.04 13.72 10.36
CA LEU A 91 -2.64 13.46 10.73
C LEU A 91 -1.65 14.27 9.89
N VAL A 92 -1.89 14.39 8.58
CA VAL A 92 -1.07 15.23 7.69
C VAL A 92 -1.10 16.70 8.11
N LEU A 93 -2.26 17.22 8.49
CA LEU A 93 -2.35 18.59 9.02
C LEU A 93 -1.53 18.75 10.31
N THR A 94 -1.54 17.73 11.17
CA THR A 94 -0.74 17.73 12.40
C THR A 94 0.77 17.70 12.12
N GLU A 95 1.23 16.92 11.14
CA GLU A 95 2.63 16.93 10.66
C GLU A 95 3.02 18.31 10.12
N GLN A 96 2.14 18.93 9.32
CA GLN A 96 2.38 20.25 8.76
C GLN A 96 2.46 21.35 9.81
N ASP A 97 1.64 21.30 10.86
CA ASP A 97 1.68 22.25 11.98
C ASP A 97 3.01 22.22 12.74
N VAL A 98 3.71 21.07 12.75
CA VAL A 98 5.06 20.94 13.33
C VAL A 98 6.18 21.14 12.31
N GLY A 99 5.84 21.49 11.06
CA GLY A 99 6.78 21.85 9.99
C GLY A 99 7.25 20.68 9.13
N GLU A 100 6.64 19.50 9.24
CA GLU A 100 6.92 18.34 8.39
C GLU A 100 6.04 18.38 7.13
N GLN A 101 6.63 18.74 5.99
CA GLN A 101 5.88 18.90 4.72
C GLN A 101 5.75 17.60 3.91
N ASP A 102 6.79 16.76 3.95
CA ASP A 102 6.84 15.44 3.29
C ASP A 102 6.79 14.34 4.35
N GLY A 103 5.74 14.39 5.17
CA GLY A 103 5.55 13.50 6.31
C GLY A 103 5.10 12.10 5.92
N TYR A 104 5.30 11.15 6.86
CA TYR A 104 4.95 9.75 6.67
C TYR A 104 3.45 9.56 6.41
N PHE A 105 2.59 10.33 7.09
CA PHE A 105 1.15 10.21 6.90
C PHE A 105 0.70 10.75 5.54
N GLY A 106 1.46 11.66 4.93
CA GLY A 106 1.23 12.12 3.56
C GLY A 106 1.37 11.00 2.53
N GLU A 107 2.37 10.13 2.70
CA GLU A 107 2.54 8.96 1.84
C GLU A 107 1.38 7.96 1.98
N ILE A 108 0.91 7.72 3.21
CA ILE A 108 -0.24 6.82 3.43
C ILE A 108 -1.52 7.41 2.84
N LEU A 109 -1.76 8.72 3.02
CA LEU A 109 -2.92 9.38 2.45
C LEU A 109 -2.94 9.24 0.92
N ALA A 110 -1.79 9.41 0.26
CA ALA A 110 -1.68 9.21 -1.19
C ALA A 110 -2.02 7.77 -1.63
N LEU A 111 -1.67 6.76 -0.82
CA LEU A 111 -2.06 5.37 -1.06
C LEU A 111 -3.58 5.18 -0.92
N VAL A 112 -4.21 5.78 0.10
CA VAL A 112 -5.66 5.73 0.30
C VAL A 112 -6.38 6.38 -0.87
N ASP A 113 -5.98 7.59 -1.27
CA ASP A 113 -6.57 8.32 -2.39
C ASP A 113 -6.47 7.53 -3.70
N SER A 114 -5.30 6.92 -3.94
CA SER A 114 -5.08 6.05 -5.10
C SER A 114 -6.04 4.85 -5.12
N MET A 115 -6.28 4.24 -3.95
CA MET A 115 -7.24 3.14 -3.84
C MET A 115 -8.67 3.60 -4.09
N VAL A 116 -9.08 4.72 -3.50
CA VAL A 116 -10.42 5.29 -3.70
C VAL A 116 -10.68 5.57 -5.18
N VAL A 117 -9.71 6.18 -5.89
CA VAL A 117 -9.82 6.44 -7.33
C VAL A 117 -9.98 5.13 -8.12
N LYS A 118 -9.18 4.10 -7.83
CA LYS A 118 -9.26 2.80 -8.53
C LYS A 118 -10.54 2.03 -8.23
N MET A 119 -11.17 2.25 -7.08
CA MET A 119 -12.46 1.66 -6.74
C MET A 119 -13.62 2.26 -7.55
N GLN A 120 -13.45 3.48 -8.07
CA GLN A 120 -14.46 4.19 -8.87
C GLN A 120 -14.33 3.95 -10.39
N GLN A 121 -13.15 3.54 -10.86
CA GLN A 121 -12.88 3.12 -12.24
C GLN A 121 -13.34 1.69 -12.45
#